data_AF-A0A0J1GEN6-F1
#
_entry.id   AF-A0A0J1GEN6-F1
#
_cell.length_a   1.000
_cell.length_b   1.000
_cell.length_c   1.000
_cell.angle_alpha   90.00
_cell.angle_beta   90.00
_cell.angle_gamma   90.00
#
_symmetry.space_group_name_H-M   'P 1'
#
loop_
_entity.id
_entity.type
_entity.pdbx_description
1 polymer ?
#
loop_
_entity_poly.entity_id
_entity_poly.type
_entity_poly.pdbx_seq_one_letter_code
_entity_poly.pdbx_strand_id
1 'polypeptide(L)'
;MKGGMPMNKGYYINLPNFTGRNVPITEIAKATGKDPQYIRYGLQNGFFNFGYAIKSEHSSEYNYFCPDRKVWEELGYFREMDVEDTKEKCLL
;
A
#
# COMPACT_ATOMS: atom_id res chain seq x y z
N MET A 1 -12.40 -11.64 50.36
CA MET A 1 -12.56 -11.73 48.90
C MET A 1 -11.92 -10.49 48.28
N LYS A 2 -10.77 -10.62 47.62
CA LYS A 2 -10.21 -9.55 46.76
C LYS A 2 -10.30 -10.04 45.32
N GLY A 3 -11.24 -9.50 44.55
CA GLY A 3 -11.34 -9.76 43.12
C GLY A 3 -10.15 -9.12 42.41
N GLY A 4 -9.29 -9.95 41.83
CA GLY A 4 -8.26 -9.49 40.90
C GLY A 4 -8.92 -9.05 39.60
N MET A 5 -8.71 -7.79 39.22
CA MET A 5 -9.12 -7.27 37.92
C MET A 5 -8.34 -8.02 36.81
N PRO A 6 -8.99 -8.55 35.75
CA PRO A 6 -8.27 -9.30 34.73
C PRO A 6 -7.27 -8.39 34.01
N MET A 7 -6.00 -8.80 34.02
CA MET A 7 -4.93 -8.17 33.25
C MET A 7 -5.31 -8.17 31.77
N ASN A 8 -5.52 -6.98 31.21
CA ASN A 8 -5.74 -6.80 29.77
C ASN A 8 -4.45 -7.22 29.06
N LYS A 9 -4.45 -8.40 28.42
CA LYS A 9 -3.35 -8.85 27.56
C LYS A 9 -3.34 -7.97 26.32
N GLY A 10 -2.69 -6.82 26.40
CA GLY A 10 -2.40 -5.99 25.24
C GLY A 10 -1.49 -6.76 24.30
N TYR A 11 -1.97 -7.09 23.12
CA TYR A 11 -1.14 -7.66 22.06
C TYR A 11 -0.36 -6.51 21.41
N TYR A 12 0.97 -6.55 21.49
CA TYR A 12 1.83 -5.63 20.77
C TYR A 12 1.93 -6.08 19.32
N ILE A 13 1.41 -5.26 18.40
CA ILE A 13 1.56 -5.45 16.97
C ILE A 13 2.76 -4.60 16.54
N ASN A 14 3.80 -5.22 15.99
CA ASN A 14 4.89 -4.49 15.36
C ASN A 14 4.40 -3.98 14.00
N LEU A 15 4.11 -2.68 13.91
CA LEU A 15 3.73 -2.06 12.64
C LEU A 15 4.98 -1.81 11.78
N PRO A 16 4.90 -2.05 10.47
CA PRO A 16 5.95 -1.66 9.57
C PRO A 16 6.15 -0.14 9.54
N ASN A 17 7.38 0.31 9.23
CA ASN A 17 7.68 1.73 9.08
C ASN A 17 7.16 2.25 7.74
N PHE A 18 5.95 2.77 7.73
CA PHE A 18 5.38 3.42 6.55
C PHE A 18 6.06 4.77 6.29
N THR A 19 6.44 4.98 5.04
CA THR A 19 7.09 6.22 4.57
C THR A 19 6.11 7.13 3.85
N GLY A 20 4.92 6.62 3.50
CA GLY A 20 3.97 7.32 2.64
C GLY A 20 4.34 7.27 1.17
N ARG A 21 5.25 6.36 0.77
CA ARG A 21 5.69 6.21 -0.62
C ARG A 21 4.53 5.79 -1.52
N ASN A 22 4.61 6.19 -2.79
CA ASN A 22 3.75 5.63 -3.83
C ASN A 22 4.27 4.23 -4.21
N VAL A 23 3.46 3.20 -3.95
CA VAL A 23 3.74 1.83 -4.36
C VAL A 23 3.34 1.66 -5.82
N PRO A 24 4.26 1.26 -6.72
CA PRO A 24 3.91 1.07 -8.12
C PRO A 24 2.95 -0.11 -8.29
N ILE A 25 1.98 0.02 -9.20
CA ILE A 25 0.97 -1.01 -9.46
C ILE A 25 1.61 -2.35 -9.84
N THR A 26 2.74 -2.33 -10.54
CA THR A 26 3.48 -3.55 -10.92
C THR A 26 4.00 -4.31 -9.71
N GLU A 27 4.38 -3.63 -8.63
CA GLU A 27 4.78 -4.24 -7.36
C GLU A 27 3.57 -4.85 -6.66
N ILE A 28 2.45 -4.12 -6.59
CA ILE A 28 1.19 -4.61 -6.02
C ILE A 28 0.68 -5.85 -6.78
N ALA A 29 0.75 -5.81 -8.11
CA ALA A 29 0.37 -6.92 -8.98
C ALA A 29 1.22 -8.18 -8.71
N LYS A 30 2.55 -8.01 -8.59
CA LYS A 30 3.47 -9.10 -8.24
C LYS A 30 3.18 -9.67 -6.84
N ALA A 31 2.91 -8.80 -5.86
CA ALA A 31 2.59 -9.22 -4.50
C ALA A 31 1.26 -10.00 -4.40
N THR A 32 0.25 -9.56 -5.15
CA THR A 32 -1.08 -10.17 -5.14
C THR A 32 -1.24 -11.35 -6.10
N GLY A 33 -0.25 -11.59 -6.97
CA GLY A 33 -0.35 -12.57 -8.05
C GLY A 33 -1.44 -12.23 -9.08
N LYS A 34 -1.74 -10.93 -9.26
CA LYS A 34 -2.74 -10.43 -10.21
C LYS A 34 -2.08 -9.71 -11.38
N ASP A 35 -2.83 -9.54 -12.45
CA ASP A 35 -2.38 -8.76 -13.59
C ASP A 35 -2.38 -7.24 -13.25
N PRO A 36 -1.35 -6.46 -13.64
CA PRO A 36 -1.33 -5.02 -13.42
C PRO A 36 -2.53 -4.28 -14.02
N GLN A 37 -3.08 -4.73 -15.15
CA GLN A 37 -4.28 -4.15 -15.75
C GLN A 37 -5.53 -4.39 -14.89
N TYR A 38 -5.63 -5.55 -14.23
CA TYR A 38 -6.71 -5.82 -13.28
C TYR A 38 -6.69 -4.81 -12.13
N ILE A 39 -5.51 -4.53 -11.58
CA ILE A 39 -5.35 -3.53 -10.52
C ILE A 39 -5.71 -2.12 -11.02
N ARG A 40 -5.23 -1.74 -12.22
CA ARG A 40 -5.58 -0.44 -12.85
C ARG A 40 -7.08 -0.27 -13.04
N TYR A 41 -7.73 -1.27 -13.62
CA TYR A 41 -9.18 -1.25 -13.84
C TYR A 41 -9.93 -1.17 -12.51
N GLY A 42 -9.50 -1.93 -11.51
CA GLY A 42 -10.10 -1.88 -10.17
C GLY A 42 -10.00 -0.50 -9.51
N LEU A 43 -8.85 0.17 -9.63
CA LEU A 43 -8.65 1.53 -9.12
C LEU A 43 -9.48 2.56 -9.88
N GLN A 44 -9.59 2.45 -11.20
CA GLN A 44 -10.41 3.34 -12.03
C GLN A 44 -11.91 3.24 -11.72
N ASN A 45 -12.39 2.04 -11.40
CA ASN A 45 -13.80 1.80 -11.05
C ASN A 45 -14.10 2.00 -9.56
N GLY A 46 -13.08 2.28 -8.72
CA GLY A 46 -13.24 2.47 -7.28
C GLY A 46 -13.53 1.18 -6.50
N PHE A 47 -13.13 0.01 -7.02
CA PHE A 47 -13.28 -1.27 -6.30
C PHE A 47 -12.28 -1.43 -5.16
N PHE A 48 -11.14 -0.75 -5.23
CA PHE A 48 -10.08 -0.81 -4.22
C PHE A 48 -10.04 0.49 -3.41
N ASN A 49 -9.85 0.37 -2.10
CA ASN A 49 -9.74 1.53 -1.20
C ASN A 49 -8.28 1.95 -0.93
N PHE A 50 -7.34 1.09 -1.32
CA PHE A 50 -5.92 1.27 -1.03
C PHE A 50 -5.23 2.31 -1.91
N GLY A 51 -5.84 2.74 -3.01
CA GLY A 51 -5.24 3.66 -3.96
C GLY A 51 -6.25 4.51 -4.70
N TYR A 52 -5.73 5.45 -5.48
CA TYR A 52 -6.49 6.43 -6.24
C TYR A 52 -6.08 6.37 -7.70
N ALA A 53 -7.07 6.45 -8.59
CA ALA A 53 -6.86 6.68 -10.02
C ALA A 53 -7.41 8.06 -10.40
N ILE A 54 -6.56 8.91 -10.94
CA ILE A 54 -6.92 10.26 -11.41
C ILE A 54 -6.72 10.29 -12.91
N LYS A 55 -7.80 10.56 -13.65
CA LYS A 55 -7.72 10.74 -15.10
C LYS A 55 -7.18 12.13 -15.40
N SER A 56 -6.19 12.22 -16.28
CA SER A 56 -5.73 13.50 -16.79
C SER A 56 -6.81 14.16 -17.66
N GLU A 57 -7.07 15.45 -17.48
CA GLU A 57 -8.11 16.16 -18.25
C GLU A 57 -7.78 16.25 -19.74
N HIS A 58 -6.50 16.23 -20.09
CA HIS A 58 -6.02 16.41 -21.46
C HIS A 58 -5.50 15.12 -22.12
N SER A 59 -5.58 13.97 -21.45
CA SER A 59 -5.14 12.69 -22.03
C SER A 59 -6.01 11.51 -21.60
N SER A 60 -5.88 10.40 -22.32
CA SER A 60 -6.47 9.10 -21.94
C SER A 60 -5.67 8.40 -20.84
N GLU A 61 -4.62 9.03 -20.31
CA GLU A 61 -3.76 8.46 -19.29
C GLU A 61 -4.33 8.68 -17.89
N TYR A 62 -4.01 7.74 -17.01
CA TYR A 62 -4.39 7.76 -15.62
C TYR A 62 -3.14 7.85 -14.76
N ASN A 63 -3.18 8.74 -13.78
CA ASN A 63 -2.21 8.82 -12.71
C ASN A 63 -2.69 7.97 -11.54
N TYR A 64 -1.77 7.19 -10.96
CA TYR A 64 -2.09 6.28 -9.86
C TYR A 64 -1.29 6.64 -8.63
N PHE A 65 -1.98 6.76 -7.51
CA PHE A 65 -1.39 7.01 -6.21
C PHE A 65 -1.83 5.94 -5.22
N CYS A 66 -0.90 5.10 -4.79
CA CYS A 66 -1.14 3.99 -3.87
C CYS A 66 -0.23 4.15 -2.64
N PRO A 67 -0.71 4.76 -1.55
CA PRO A 67 0.05 4.89 -0.31
C PRO A 67 0.40 3.52 0.28
N ASP A 68 1.67 3.32 0.62
CA ASP A 68 2.18 2.08 1.24
C ASP A 68 1.38 1.61 2.45
N ARG A 69 0.98 2.52 3.35
CA ARG A 69 0.16 2.19 4.50
C ARG A 69 -1.20 1.60 4.12
N LYS A 70 -1.90 2.21 3.16
CA LYS A 70 -3.23 1.74 2.75
C LYS A 70 -3.16 0.41 2.00
N VAL A 71 -2.13 0.24 1.18
CA VAL A 71 -1.84 -1.03 0.49
C VAL A 71 -1.62 -2.15 1.50
N TRP A 72 -0.88 -1.87 2.59
CA TRP A 72 -0.69 -2.84 3.67
C TRP A 72 -1.98 -3.14 4.43
N GLU A 73 -2.78 -2.12 4.77
CA GLU A 73 -4.03 -2.29 5.51
C GLU A 73 -5.04 -3.18 4.76
N GLU A 74 -5.12 -3.08 3.42
CA GLU A 74 -6.11 -3.82 2.62
C GLU A 74 -5.58 -5.16 2.09
N LEU A 75 -4.29 -5.23 1.71
CA LEU A 75 -3.70 -6.41 1.06
C LEU A 75 -2.75 -7.21 1.96
N GLY A 76 -2.38 -6.66 3.12
CA GLY A 76 -1.37 -7.26 4.01
C GLY A 76 0.06 -7.20 3.44
N TYR A 77 0.28 -6.53 2.32
CA TYR A 77 1.59 -6.44 1.67
C TYR A 77 2.41 -5.27 2.20
N PHE A 78 3.64 -5.54 2.63
CA PHE A 78 4.64 -4.53 2.93
C PHE A 78 5.99 -4.94 2.37
N ARG A 79 6.70 -3.97 1.78
CA ARG A 79 8.11 -4.11 1.40
C ARG A 79 8.89 -3.01 2.08
N GLU A 80 9.81 -3.41 2.95
CA GLU A 80 10.84 -2.53 3.51
C GLU A 80 11.67 -1.96 2.36
N MET A 81 11.76 -0.64 2.28
CA MET A 81 12.71 -0.01 1.37
C MET A 81 14.07 -0.06 2.05
N ASP A 82 14.95 -0.93 1.57
CA ASP A 82 16.37 -0.82 1.91
C ASP A 82 16.91 0.48 1.32
N VAL A 83 17.82 1.14 2.06
CA VAL A 83 18.38 2.46 1.72
C VAL A 83 19.05 2.49 0.34
N GLU A 84 19.43 1.34 -0.21
CA GLU A 84 20.01 1.20 -1.56
C GLU A 84 19.03 1.53 -2.69
N ASP A 85 17.75 1.20 -2.59
CA ASP A 85 16.73 1.47 -3.63
C ASP A 85 16.48 2.98 -3.83
N THR A 86 16.88 3.81 -2.86
CA THR A 86 16.73 5.27 -2.95
C THR A 86 17.74 5.90 -3.91
N LYS A 87 18.90 5.26 -4.12
CA LYS A 87 19.97 5.82 -4.96
C LYS A 87 19.67 5.71 -6.45
N GLU A 88 18.97 4.67 -6.89
CA GLU A 88 18.62 4.50 -8.31
C GLU A 88 17.49 5.45 -8.76
N LYS A 89 16.58 5.86 -7.87
CA LYS A 89 15.47 6.77 -8.21
C LYS A 89 15.83 8.25 -8.28
N CYS A 90 16.95 8.67 -7.72
CA CYS A 90 17.45 10.05 -7.85
C CYS A 90 18.38 10.27 -9.07
N LEU A 91 18.60 9.24 -9.90
CA LEU A 91 19.49 9.28 -11.07
C LEU A 91 18.75 9.28 -12.43
N LEU A 92 17.43 9.49 -12.44
CA LEU A 92 16.64 9.68 -13.67
C LEU A 92 15.88 11.00 -13.65
#